data_AF-A0A5A9EVW0-F1
#
_entry.id   AF-A0A5A9EVW0-F1
#
_cell.length_a   1.000
_cell.length_b   1.000
_cell.length_c   1.000
_cell.angle_alpha   90.00
_cell.angle_beta   90.00
_cell.angle_gamma   90.00
#
_symmetry.space_group_name_H-M   'P 1'
#
loop_
_entity.id
_entity.type
_entity.pdbx_description
1 polymer ?
#
loop_
_entity_poly.entity_id
_entity_poly.type
_entity_poly.pdbx_seq_one_letter_code
_entity_poly.pdbx_strand_id
1 'polypeptide(L)'
;MSLFSRCRGAALSALLLFGLTGSLQAAEPIKVKVFVGSMFEIGKNTGDRAGEFQHWYERYWQTAEPITVKGALNPVYCNADGVCGSVLGMGKVSSSASMQAILLNPQLDLSQAYFLVTGVAGTPPSRGTIGEVNWATWVVDYDLGHRWAPEEGKPGEPTFMPRKGYEAVRLFPMNPALVSWAMRLTADTPLKDSDSARAYRKRYPQETAQRAPFVGTGTHMTGDTFFHGPGMSAQAQYIAKLYGADDYVITEMEAAAITLVIKRLQGSDRVMSLRGAVNFDQGNPNETTLQHLDPKPGETAGGFAETVENVELVGSRMVDHIVGHWDQWKDGVPALPAP
;
A
#
# COMPACT_ATOMS: atom_id res chain seq x y z
N MET A 1 -29.00 -57.67 75.97
CA MET A 1 -29.40 -56.44 75.26
C MET A 1 -28.16 -55.94 74.51
N SER A 2 -27.76 -56.50 73.36
CA SER A 2 -28.25 -56.20 72.00
C SER A 2 -28.77 -54.77 71.85
N LEU A 3 -28.05 -53.90 71.14
CA LEU A 3 -28.62 -52.94 70.19
C LEU A 3 -27.52 -52.18 69.41
N PHE A 4 -27.42 -52.52 68.11
CA PHE A 4 -27.21 -51.67 66.93
C PHE A 4 -26.25 -50.46 66.97
N SER A 5 -25.27 -50.47 66.06
CA SER A 5 -25.14 -49.35 65.11
C SER A 5 -24.50 -49.79 63.79
N ARG A 6 -25.18 -49.43 62.69
CA ARG A 6 -24.90 -49.82 61.30
C ARG A 6 -23.83 -48.88 60.71
N CYS A 7 -22.72 -49.42 60.20
CA CYS A 7 -21.88 -48.73 59.23
C CYS A 7 -22.57 -48.77 57.84
N ARG A 8 -22.97 -47.60 57.33
CA ARG A 8 -23.44 -47.44 55.95
C ARG A 8 -22.23 -47.25 55.03
N GLY A 9 -21.98 -48.21 54.15
CA GLY A 9 -21.05 -48.05 53.03
C GLY A 9 -21.63 -47.07 52.00
N ALA A 10 -20.87 -46.03 51.68
CA ALA A 10 -21.15 -45.16 50.54
C ALA A 10 -20.47 -45.75 49.31
N ALA A 11 -21.25 -46.22 48.33
CA ALA A 11 -20.75 -46.66 47.05
C ALA A 11 -20.39 -45.42 46.19
N LEU A 12 -19.11 -45.23 45.89
CA LEU A 12 -18.66 -44.29 44.87
C LEU A 12 -19.11 -44.80 43.50
N SER A 13 -20.06 -44.11 42.87
CA SER A 13 -20.36 -44.28 41.45
C SER A 13 -19.35 -43.47 40.65
N ALA A 14 -18.38 -44.13 40.03
CA ALA A 14 -17.47 -43.53 39.07
C ALA A 14 -18.21 -43.32 37.73
N LEU A 15 -18.65 -42.08 37.46
CA LEU A 15 -19.06 -41.69 36.11
C LEU A 15 -17.81 -41.62 35.22
N LEU A 16 -17.66 -42.62 34.34
CA LEU A 16 -16.76 -42.57 33.18
C LEU A 16 -17.33 -41.55 32.18
N LEU A 17 -16.88 -40.30 32.28
CA LEU A 17 -17.00 -39.32 31.19
C LEU A 17 -16.08 -39.77 30.06
N PHE A 18 -16.63 -40.48 29.08
CA PHE A 18 -15.99 -40.68 27.78
C PHE A 18 -15.85 -39.30 27.12
N GLY A 19 -14.67 -38.70 27.28
CA GLY A 19 -14.27 -37.50 26.57
C GLY A 19 -14.21 -37.81 25.08
N LEU A 20 -15.21 -37.36 24.32
CA LEU A 20 -15.08 -37.12 22.89
C LEU A 20 -14.12 -35.95 22.70
N THR A 21 -12.82 -36.20 22.80
CA THR A 21 -11.80 -35.31 22.27
C THR A 21 -11.87 -35.40 20.76
N GLY A 22 -12.84 -34.71 20.16
CA GLY A 22 -12.76 -34.37 18.74
C GLY A 22 -11.50 -33.51 18.59
N SER A 23 -10.47 -34.07 17.97
CA SER A 23 -9.31 -33.29 17.56
C SER A 23 -9.82 -32.21 16.61
N LEU A 24 -9.90 -30.97 17.10
CA LEU A 24 -10.03 -29.80 16.25
C LEU A 24 -8.74 -29.76 15.42
N GLN A 25 -8.75 -30.42 14.26
CA GLN A 25 -7.70 -30.26 13.28
C GLN A 25 -7.78 -28.80 12.83
N ALA A 26 -6.80 -28.00 13.27
CA ALA A 26 -6.68 -26.63 12.81
C ALA A 26 -6.62 -26.67 11.28
N ALA A 27 -7.49 -25.89 10.63
CA ALA A 27 -7.47 -25.77 9.18
C ALA A 27 -6.07 -25.37 8.73
N GLU A 28 -5.59 -25.95 7.63
CA GLU A 28 -4.31 -25.56 7.07
C GLU A 28 -4.32 -24.05 6.74
N PRO A 29 -3.25 -23.30 7.08
CA PRO A 29 -3.18 -21.88 6.77
C PRO A 29 -3.30 -21.64 5.25
N ILE A 30 -4.03 -20.60 4.88
CA ILE A 30 -4.19 -20.17 3.48
C ILE A 30 -2.82 -19.73 2.96
N LYS A 31 -2.32 -20.41 1.93
CA LYS A 31 -1.06 -20.04 1.27
C LYS A 31 -1.27 -18.79 0.42
N VAL A 32 -0.70 -17.67 0.85
CA VAL A 32 -0.80 -16.40 0.13
C VAL A 32 0.37 -16.27 -0.83
N LYS A 33 0.08 -16.15 -2.12
CA LYS A 33 1.07 -15.86 -3.17
C LYS A 33 1.28 -14.37 -3.32
N VAL A 34 0.20 -13.61 -3.37
CA VAL A 34 0.21 -12.15 -3.49
C VAL A 34 -0.77 -11.56 -2.49
N PHE A 35 -0.31 -10.60 -1.70
CA PHE A 35 -1.13 -9.79 -0.82
C PHE A 35 -1.22 -8.36 -1.37
N VAL A 36 -2.44 -7.89 -1.64
CA VAL A 36 -2.74 -6.54 -2.13
C VAL A 36 -3.28 -5.69 -0.99
N GLY A 37 -2.55 -4.65 -0.61
CA GLY A 37 -2.95 -3.71 0.43
C GLY A 37 -3.32 -2.35 -0.13
N SER A 38 -4.57 -1.94 0.07
CA SER A 38 -5.09 -0.60 -0.27
C SER A 38 -5.39 0.20 1.00
N MET A 39 -5.56 1.52 0.94
CA MET A 39 -5.64 2.36 2.14
C MET A 39 -7.07 2.71 2.53
N PHE A 40 -7.99 2.79 1.58
CA PHE A 40 -9.41 3.04 1.86
C PHE A 40 -10.34 2.49 0.78
N GLU A 41 -11.62 2.38 1.15
CA GLU A 41 -12.73 2.20 0.23
C GLU A 41 -13.80 3.27 0.51
N ILE A 42 -14.57 3.65 -0.51
CA ILE A 42 -15.68 4.60 -0.36
C ILE A 42 -16.99 3.79 -0.40
N GLY A 43 -17.67 3.70 0.74
CA GLY A 43 -18.94 2.99 0.78
C GLY A 43 -18.76 1.47 0.74
N LYS A 44 -19.21 0.83 -0.33
CA LYS A 44 -19.20 -0.62 -0.51
C LYS A 44 -18.00 -1.05 -1.36
N ASN A 45 -17.69 -2.35 -1.34
CA ASN A 45 -16.65 -2.91 -2.20
C ASN A 45 -17.11 -3.16 -3.66
N THR A 46 -18.31 -2.70 -4.05
CA THR A 46 -18.82 -2.82 -5.43
C THR A 46 -20.04 -1.94 -5.66
N GLY A 47 -20.21 -1.50 -6.91
CA GLY A 47 -21.45 -0.94 -7.42
C GLY A 47 -21.76 0.50 -6.96
N ASP A 48 -20.81 1.17 -6.32
CA ASP A 48 -20.88 2.58 -5.97
C ASP A 48 -19.63 3.33 -6.44
N ARG A 49 -19.29 4.46 -5.81
CA ARG A 49 -18.11 5.22 -6.19
C ARG A 49 -16.87 4.50 -5.65
N ALA A 50 -16.05 3.95 -6.52
CA ALA A 50 -14.79 3.30 -6.16
C ALA A 50 -13.86 4.18 -5.33
N GLY A 51 -13.38 3.65 -4.20
CA GLY A 51 -12.13 4.02 -3.55
C GLY A 51 -10.95 3.23 -4.12
N GLU A 52 -9.87 3.11 -3.34
CA GLU A 52 -8.66 2.40 -3.81
C GLU A 52 -8.83 0.88 -3.90
N PHE A 53 -9.81 0.29 -3.21
CA PHE A 53 -9.93 -1.15 -3.06
C PHE A 53 -10.96 -1.80 -4.01
N GLN A 54 -11.96 -1.03 -4.47
CA GLN A 54 -13.12 -1.55 -5.18
C GLN A 54 -12.77 -2.37 -6.41
N HIS A 55 -11.97 -1.83 -7.33
CA HIS A 55 -11.59 -2.55 -8.56
C HIS A 55 -10.80 -3.84 -8.27
N TRP A 56 -9.97 -3.85 -7.23
CA TRP A 56 -9.26 -5.05 -6.77
C TRP A 56 -10.24 -6.09 -6.23
N TYR A 57 -11.22 -5.67 -5.44
CA TYR A 57 -12.27 -6.54 -4.90
C TYR A 57 -13.16 -7.13 -5.99
N GLU A 58 -13.60 -6.30 -6.93
CA GLU A 58 -14.40 -6.74 -8.07
C GLU A 58 -13.64 -7.74 -8.93
N ARG A 59 -12.32 -7.59 -9.05
CA ARG A 59 -11.50 -8.55 -9.80
C ARG A 59 -11.32 -9.88 -9.08
N TYR A 60 -10.93 -9.86 -7.81
CA TYR A 60 -10.39 -11.05 -7.14
C TYR A 60 -11.33 -11.68 -6.10
N TRP A 61 -12.25 -10.93 -5.50
CA TRP A 61 -12.86 -11.29 -4.22
C TRP A 61 -14.38 -11.15 -4.13
N GLN A 62 -15.09 -10.93 -5.24
CA GLN A 62 -16.57 -10.78 -5.21
C GLN A 62 -17.30 -11.92 -4.49
N THR A 63 -16.75 -13.14 -4.57
CA THR A 63 -17.31 -14.35 -3.94
C THR A 63 -16.51 -14.82 -2.73
N ALA A 64 -15.54 -14.03 -2.24
CA ALA A 64 -14.70 -14.41 -1.13
C ALA A 64 -15.41 -14.10 0.20
N GLU A 65 -15.36 -15.05 1.13
CA GLU A 65 -15.82 -14.81 2.50
C GLU A 65 -14.81 -13.93 3.25
N PRO A 66 -15.28 -12.96 4.05
CA PRO A 66 -14.39 -12.09 4.82
C PRO A 66 -13.72 -12.84 5.97
N ILE A 67 -12.39 -12.72 6.06
CA ILE A 67 -11.58 -13.25 7.17
C ILE A 67 -11.31 -12.11 8.14
N THR A 68 -11.98 -12.12 9.30
CA THR A 68 -11.74 -11.15 10.36
C THR A 68 -10.39 -11.40 11.02
N VAL A 69 -9.49 -10.42 10.93
CA VAL A 69 -8.18 -10.44 11.58
C VAL A 69 -8.17 -9.51 12.79
N LYS A 70 -7.88 -10.05 13.98
CA LYS A 70 -7.82 -9.26 15.21
C LYS A 70 -6.71 -8.20 15.10
N GLY A 71 -7.07 -6.93 15.17
CA GLY A 71 -6.15 -5.79 15.09
C GLY A 71 -6.01 -5.19 13.69
N ALA A 72 -6.60 -5.81 12.65
CA ALA A 72 -6.72 -5.20 11.34
C ALA A 72 -7.96 -4.29 11.28
N LEU A 73 -7.87 -3.20 10.51
CA LEU A 73 -8.98 -2.27 10.32
C LEU A 73 -10.16 -2.92 9.58
N ASN A 74 -9.88 -3.65 8.50
CA ASN A 74 -10.86 -4.33 7.67
C ASN A 74 -10.56 -5.84 7.57
N PRO A 75 -11.55 -6.66 7.16
CA PRO A 75 -11.32 -8.06 6.85
C PRO A 75 -10.29 -8.28 5.74
N VAL A 76 -9.67 -9.45 5.73
CA VAL A 76 -8.89 -9.96 4.60
C VAL A 76 -9.81 -10.79 3.72
N TYR A 77 -9.69 -10.63 2.40
CA TYR A 77 -10.36 -11.47 1.42
C TYR A 77 -9.32 -12.28 0.67
N CYS A 78 -9.59 -13.55 0.39
CA CYS A 78 -8.68 -14.43 -0.33
C CYS A 78 -9.45 -15.24 -1.38
N ASN A 79 -8.85 -15.40 -2.55
CA ASN A 79 -9.38 -16.29 -3.59
C ASN A 79 -8.64 -17.64 -3.62
N ALA A 80 -9.12 -18.56 -4.44
CA ALA A 80 -8.54 -19.91 -4.56
C ALA A 80 -7.13 -19.94 -5.18
N ASP A 81 -6.74 -18.90 -5.92
CA ASP A 81 -5.43 -18.82 -6.58
C ASP A 81 -4.30 -18.36 -5.64
N GLY A 82 -4.65 -17.95 -4.41
CA GLY A 82 -3.72 -17.43 -3.41
C GLY A 82 -3.51 -15.91 -3.48
N VAL A 83 -4.45 -15.17 -4.11
CA VAL A 83 -4.48 -13.71 -4.07
C VAL A 83 -5.35 -13.28 -2.90
N CYS A 84 -4.74 -12.58 -1.95
CA CYS A 84 -5.43 -12.00 -0.81
C CYS A 84 -5.31 -10.48 -0.80
N GLY A 85 -6.21 -9.79 -0.12
CA GLY A 85 -6.12 -8.35 0.04
C GLY A 85 -7.01 -7.78 1.14
N SER A 86 -6.72 -6.55 1.53
CA SER A 86 -7.46 -5.83 2.56
C SER A 86 -7.25 -4.33 2.44
N VAL A 87 -8.19 -3.58 3.03
CA VAL A 87 -8.02 -2.16 3.34
C VAL A 87 -7.22 -2.03 4.64
N LEU A 88 -6.03 -1.42 4.56
CA LEU A 88 -5.09 -1.30 5.66
C LEU A 88 -5.35 -0.05 6.52
N GLY A 89 -5.97 0.98 5.94
CA GLY A 89 -6.19 2.28 6.57
C GLY A 89 -5.19 3.34 6.13
N MET A 90 -5.56 4.61 6.30
CA MET A 90 -4.75 5.76 5.89
C MET A 90 -3.70 6.15 6.94
N GLY A 91 -2.56 6.66 6.46
CA GLY A 91 -1.44 7.12 7.28
C GLY A 91 -0.59 5.99 7.85
N LYS A 92 0.61 6.32 8.33
CA LYS A 92 1.61 5.34 8.78
C LYS A 92 1.11 4.48 9.93
N VAL A 93 0.40 5.07 10.89
CA VAL A 93 -0.05 4.36 12.10
C VAL A 93 -1.13 3.31 11.79
N SER A 94 -2.20 3.71 11.08
CA SER A 94 -3.33 2.81 10.82
C SER A 94 -2.91 1.65 9.91
N SER A 95 -2.23 1.98 8.81
CA SER A 95 -1.78 1.00 7.81
C SER A 95 -0.80 -0.04 8.38
N SER A 96 0.18 0.41 9.17
CA SER A 96 1.17 -0.49 9.77
C SER A 96 0.58 -1.38 10.85
N ALA A 97 -0.39 -0.88 11.64
CA ALA A 97 -1.10 -1.68 12.62
C ALA A 97 -1.89 -2.82 11.95
N SER A 98 -2.61 -2.52 10.87
CA SER A 98 -3.32 -3.53 10.08
C SER A 98 -2.39 -4.55 9.46
N MET A 99 -1.32 -4.12 8.80
CA MET A 99 -0.34 -5.03 8.19
C MET A 99 0.33 -5.93 9.23
N GLN A 100 0.69 -5.39 10.39
CA GLN A 100 1.29 -6.15 11.49
C GLN A 100 0.34 -7.23 12.02
N ALA A 101 -0.94 -6.89 12.18
CA ALA A 101 -1.96 -7.85 12.61
C ALA A 101 -2.18 -8.97 11.58
N ILE A 102 -2.18 -8.63 10.29
CA ILE A 102 -2.34 -9.59 9.18
C ILE A 102 -1.16 -10.54 9.09
N LEU A 103 0.08 -10.02 9.09
CA LEU A 103 1.29 -10.86 9.00
C LEU A 103 1.47 -11.81 10.19
N LEU A 104 0.89 -11.49 11.35
CA LEU A 104 0.94 -12.34 12.54
C LEU A 104 -0.24 -13.31 12.66
N ASN A 105 -1.22 -13.25 11.75
CA ASN A 105 -2.40 -14.10 11.83
C ASN A 105 -2.07 -15.53 11.38
N PRO A 106 -2.24 -16.57 12.23
CA PRO A 106 -1.88 -17.95 11.90
C PRO A 106 -2.76 -18.59 10.82
N GLN A 107 -3.90 -17.98 10.45
CA GLN A 107 -4.74 -18.47 9.35
C GLN A 107 -4.13 -18.19 7.97
N LEU A 108 -3.14 -17.29 7.89
CA LEU A 108 -2.50 -16.87 6.65
C LEU A 108 -1.03 -17.28 6.67
N ASP A 109 -0.59 -18.03 5.68
CA ASP A 109 0.83 -18.24 5.42
C ASP A 109 1.31 -17.22 4.38
N LEU A 110 2.00 -16.20 4.89
CA LEU A 110 2.56 -15.10 4.12
C LEU A 110 4.09 -15.23 3.94
N SER A 111 4.67 -16.39 4.29
CA SER A 111 6.13 -16.60 4.30
C SER A 111 6.82 -16.49 2.94
N GLN A 112 6.06 -16.72 1.86
CA GLN A 112 6.53 -16.57 0.47
C GLN A 112 5.76 -15.48 -0.29
N ALA A 113 4.90 -14.70 0.38
CA ALA A 113 4.03 -13.77 -0.30
C ALA A 113 4.81 -12.62 -0.96
N TYR A 114 4.30 -12.16 -2.10
CA TYR A 114 4.60 -10.85 -2.65
C TYR A 114 3.61 -9.83 -2.11
N PHE A 115 4.07 -8.63 -1.82
CA PHE A 115 3.26 -7.58 -1.23
C PHE A 115 3.13 -6.41 -2.19
N LEU A 116 1.91 -6.13 -2.63
CA LEU A 116 1.58 -4.97 -3.45
C LEU A 116 0.90 -3.93 -2.58
N VAL A 117 1.64 -2.86 -2.24
CA VAL A 117 1.10 -1.68 -1.57
C VAL A 117 0.58 -0.73 -2.64
N THR A 118 -0.73 -0.59 -2.73
CA THR A 118 -1.40 0.08 -3.85
C THR A 118 -2.31 1.21 -3.39
N GLY A 119 -2.44 2.27 -4.18
CA GLY A 119 -3.42 3.32 -3.92
C GLY A 119 -3.20 4.57 -4.76
N VAL A 120 -3.85 5.66 -4.38
CA VAL A 120 -3.68 6.97 -5.02
C VAL A 120 -2.62 7.80 -4.30
N ALA A 121 -2.18 8.87 -4.97
CA ALA A 121 -1.15 9.77 -4.49
C ALA A 121 -1.19 11.13 -5.21
N GLY A 122 -0.37 12.07 -4.75
CA GLY A 122 0.01 13.26 -5.52
C GLY A 122 1.28 13.04 -6.36
N THR A 123 1.52 13.91 -7.34
CA THR A 123 2.74 13.93 -8.17
C THR A 123 3.25 15.36 -8.37
N PRO A 124 4.56 15.63 -8.40
CA PRO A 124 5.06 16.95 -8.75
C PRO A 124 4.87 17.21 -10.25
N PRO A 125 4.36 18.40 -10.66
CA PRO A 125 4.07 18.69 -12.07
C PRO A 125 5.30 18.69 -12.97
N SER A 126 6.51 18.77 -12.38
CA SER A 126 7.77 18.63 -13.11
C SER A 126 8.10 17.20 -13.51
N ARG A 127 7.52 16.18 -12.85
CA ARG A 127 7.85 14.76 -13.05
C ARG A 127 6.69 13.90 -13.51
N GLY A 128 5.45 14.33 -13.28
CA GLY A 128 4.30 13.50 -13.59
C GLY A 128 3.08 14.25 -14.08
N THR A 129 2.01 13.49 -14.27
CA THR A 129 0.71 13.93 -14.77
C THR A 129 -0.43 13.23 -14.04
N ILE A 130 -1.58 13.89 -13.86
CA ILE A 130 -2.77 13.25 -13.27
C ILE A 130 -3.13 11.98 -14.06
N GLY A 131 -3.60 10.93 -13.41
CA GLY A 131 -3.98 9.66 -14.03
C GLY A 131 -2.82 8.70 -14.32
N GLU A 132 -1.56 9.16 -14.21
CA GLU A 132 -0.39 8.29 -14.34
C GLU A 132 -0.33 7.27 -13.20
N VAL A 133 0.44 6.21 -13.41
CA VAL A 133 0.69 5.16 -12.41
C VAL A 133 2.19 4.91 -12.29
N ASN A 134 2.73 4.92 -11.08
CA ASN A 134 4.17 4.75 -10.85
C ASN A 134 4.47 3.54 -9.95
N TRP A 135 5.48 2.78 -10.35
CA TRP A 135 6.14 1.78 -9.52
C TRP A 135 7.29 2.41 -8.74
N ALA A 136 7.35 2.18 -7.43
CA ALA A 136 8.45 2.68 -6.61
C ALA A 136 9.79 2.04 -6.99
N THR A 137 10.83 2.84 -7.14
CA THR A 137 12.24 2.39 -7.05
C THR A 137 12.77 2.54 -5.63
N TRP A 138 12.25 3.53 -4.90
CA TRP A 138 12.47 3.74 -3.48
C TRP A 138 11.18 4.12 -2.79
N VAL A 139 11.09 3.76 -1.51
CA VAL A 139 10.11 4.29 -0.58
C VAL A 139 10.85 5.00 0.55
N VAL A 140 10.50 6.26 0.81
CA VAL A 140 11.20 7.15 1.73
C VAL A 140 10.23 7.75 2.74
N ASP A 141 10.54 7.69 4.04
CA ASP A 141 9.80 8.46 5.06
C ASP A 141 10.28 9.92 5.05
N TYR A 142 9.36 10.82 4.71
CA TYR A 142 9.55 12.27 4.63
C TYR A 142 9.75 12.93 5.99
N ASP A 143 9.14 12.38 7.03
CA ASP A 143 9.05 13.01 8.35
C ASP A 143 10.20 12.60 9.28
N LEU A 144 10.78 11.40 9.07
CA LEU A 144 11.73 10.81 10.01
C LEU A 144 13.15 11.43 9.93
N GLY A 145 13.29 12.62 10.52
CA GLY A 145 14.54 13.34 10.74
C GLY A 145 14.38 14.42 11.80
N HIS A 146 15.25 15.43 11.78
CA HIS A 146 15.08 16.63 12.59
C HIS A 146 14.65 17.79 11.70
N ARG A 147 13.68 18.58 12.18
CA ARG A 147 13.10 19.72 11.47
C ARG A 147 13.07 20.94 12.39
N TRP A 148 13.24 22.12 11.82
CA TRP A 148 13.21 23.40 12.53
C TRP A 148 12.41 24.45 11.74
N ALA A 149 12.16 25.61 12.34
CA ALA A 149 11.37 26.65 11.70
C ALA A 149 12.21 27.35 10.60
N PRO A 150 11.65 27.66 9.41
CA PRO A 150 12.39 28.37 8.36
C PRO A 150 13.02 29.69 8.81
N GLU A 151 12.40 30.38 9.78
CA GLU A 151 12.85 31.66 10.33
C GLU A 151 14.13 31.54 11.17
N GLU A 152 14.47 30.33 11.62
CA GLU A 152 15.70 30.05 12.37
C GLU A 152 16.92 29.85 11.44
N GLY A 153 16.68 29.58 10.15
CA GLY A 153 17.70 29.39 9.12
C GLY A 153 17.85 30.59 8.19
N LYS A 154 18.67 30.46 7.14
CA LYS A 154 18.67 31.47 6.07
C LYS A 154 17.45 31.26 5.17
N PRO A 155 16.82 32.35 4.68
CA PRO A 155 15.70 32.23 3.75
C PRO A 155 16.04 31.34 2.54
N GLY A 156 15.20 30.33 2.32
CA GLY A 156 15.36 29.37 1.21
C GLY A 156 16.25 28.16 1.50
N GLU A 157 16.90 28.07 2.66
CA GLU A 157 17.62 26.86 3.05
C GLU A 157 16.65 25.74 3.51
N PRO A 158 16.96 24.46 3.26
CA PRO A 158 16.15 23.36 3.74
C PRO A 158 16.09 23.31 5.27
N THR A 159 14.91 23.04 5.82
CA THR A 159 14.67 22.96 7.27
C THR A 159 14.68 21.54 7.80
N PHE A 160 15.42 20.65 7.15
CA PHE A 160 15.44 19.22 7.48
C PHE A 160 16.87 18.70 7.47
N MET A 161 17.21 17.91 8.49
CA MET A 161 18.42 17.10 8.49
C MET A 161 18.14 15.65 8.90
N PRO A 162 18.73 14.68 8.19
CA PRO A 162 18.59 13.28 8.56
C PRO A 162 19.46 12.96 9.77
N ARG A 163 18.89 12.24 10.75
CA ARG A 163 19.68 11.63 11.81
C ARG A 163 20.42 10.39 11.29
N LYS A 164 21.76 10.41 11.25
CA LYS A 164 22.57 9.25 10.82
C LYS A 164 22.27 8.01 11.67
N GLY A 165 22.19 6.84 11.04
CA GLY A 165 21.95 5.55 11.70
C GLY A 165 20.49 5.12 11.76
N TYR A 166 19.58 5.92 11.20
CA TYR A 166 18.13 5.63 11.14
C TYR A 166 17.67 5.21 9.75
N GLU A 167 18.59 5.01 8.79
CA GLU A 167 18.27 4.68 7.40
C GLU A 167 17.39 3.43 7.29
N ALA A 168 17.66 2.41 8.11
CA ALA A 168 16.95 1.13 8.06
C ALA A 168 15.44 1.19 8.34
N VAL A 169 14.95 2.31 8.91
CA VAL A 169 13.54 2.53 9.25
C VAL A 169 12.86 3.65 8.44
N ARG A 170 13.56 4.29 7.51
CA ARG A 170 13.02 5.39 6.68
C ARG A 170 13.38 5.32 5.21
N LEU A 171 14.30 4.45 4.83
CA LEU A 171 14.80 4.34 3.46
C LEU A 171 14.72 2.89 3.01
N PHE A 172 13.91 2.64 2.00
CA PHE A 172 13.64 1.31 1.49
C PHE A 172 13.85 1.29 -0.03
N PRO A 173 15.03 0.86 -0.52
CA PRO A 173 15.18 0.56 -1.95
C PRO A 173 14.29 -0.63 -2.30
N MET A 174 13.57 -0.54 -3.41
CA MET A 174 12.81 -1.66 -3.94
C MET A 174 13.72 -2.62 -4.69
N ASN A 175 13.30 -3.88 -4.84
CA ASN A 175 14.07 -4.86 -5.57
C ASN A 175 14.12 -4.48 -7.06
N PRO A 176 15.32 -4.18 -7.64
CA PRO A 176 15.41 -3.68 -9.01
C PRO A 176 14.96 -4.70 -10.05
N ALA A 177 15.12 -6.01 -9.81
CA ALA A 177 14.62 -7.04 -10.70
C ALA A 177 13.09 -7.05 -10.71
N LEU A 178 12.45 -6.84 -9.55
CA LEU A 178 11.01 -6.81 -9.41
C LEU A 178 10.41 -5.58 -10.10
N VAL A 179 11.03 -4.41 -9.93
CA VAL A 179 10.64 -3.18 -10.66
C VAL A 179 10.80 -3.36 -12.17
N SER A 180 11.88 -4.02 -12.62
CA SER A 180 12.11 -4.28 -14.04
C SER A 180 11.05 -5.21 -14.64
N TRP A 181 10.64 -6.25 -13.90
CA TRP A 181 9.52 -7.11 -14.29
C TRP A 181 8.21 -6.33 -14.36
N ALA A 182 7.92 -5.53 -13.35
CA ALA A 182 6.72 -4.70 -13.33
C ALA A 182 6.66 -3.78 -14.56
N MET A 183 7.76 -3.09 -14.89
CA MET A 183 7.82 -2.26 -16.09
C MET A 183 7.69 -3.07 -17.39
N ARG A 184 8.38 -4.22 -17.50
CA ARG A 184 8.27 -5.09 -18.69
C ARG A 184 6.83 -5.53 -18.97
N LEU A 185 6.07 -5.81 -17.92
CA LEU A 185 4.70 -6.34 -18.04
C LEU A 185 3.65 -5.25 -18.20
N THR A 186 3.93 -4.03 -17.72
CA THR A 186 2.89 -3.04 -17.47
C THR A 186 3.10 -1.69 -18.16
N ALA A 187 4.28 -1.40 -18.72
CA ALA A 187 4.60 -0.10 -19.33
C ALA A 187 3.57 0.35 -20.38
N ASP A 188 3.11 -0.58 -21.22
CA ASP A 188 2.17 -0.32 -22.33
C ASP A 188 0.70 -0.55 -21.94
N THR A 189 0.37 -0.55 -20.64
CA THR A 189 -1.02 -0.70 -20.19
C THR A 189 -1.86 0.48 -20.68
N PRO A 190 -2.96 0.26 -21.42
CA PRO A 190 -3.85 1.34 -21.82
C PRO A 190 -4.51 1.98 -20.59
N LEU A 191 -4.18 3.24 -20.33
CA LEU A 191 -4.70 3.99 -19.19
C LEU A 191 -5.93 4.81 -19.57
N LYS A 192 -6.90 4.85 -18.67
CA LYS A 192 -8.04 5.76 -18.69
C LYS A 192 -7.57 7.19 -18.47
N ASP A 193 -8.24 8.11 -19.16
CA ASP A 193 -7.98 9.53 -19.05
C ASP A 193 -9.27 10.32 -19.24
N SER A 194 -9.69 11.08 -18.24
CA SER A 194 -10.92 11.88 -18.33
C SER A 194 -10.68 13.22 -19.01
N ASP A 195 -11.73 13.71 -19.68
CA ASP A 195 -11.74 15.03 -20.30
C ASP A 195 -11.43 16.14 -19.28
N SER A 196 -11.91 15.99 -18.04
CA SER A 196 -11.65 16.93 -16.94
C SER A 196 -10.18 16.93 -16.53
N ALA A 197 -9.54 15.76 -16.36
CA ALA A 197 -8.12 15.68 -16.07
C ALA A 197 -7.27 16.28 -17.22
N ARG A 198 -7.59 15.95 -18.48
CA ARG A 198 -6.92 16.53 -19.65
C ARG A 198 -7.04 18.06 -19.70
N ALA A 199 -8.21 18.60 -19.38
CA ALA A 199 -8.41 20.05 -19.33
C ALA A 199 -7.64 20.68 -18.16
N TYR A 200 -7.66 20.04 -16.99
CA TYR A 200 -7.01 20.54 -15.77
C TYR A 200 -5.49 20.66 -15.92
N ARG A 201 -4.85 19.65 -16.51
CA ARG A 201 -3.40 19.61 -16.78
C ARG A 201 -2.88 20.82 -17.56
N LYS A 202 -3.71 21.44 -18.41
CA LYS A 202 -3.35 22.65 -19.20
C LYS A 202 -3.11 23.90 -18.34
N ARG A 203 -3.47 23.87 -17.05
CA ARG A 203 -3.17 24.94 -16.09
C ARG A 203 -1.68 25.02 -15.75
N TYR A 204 -0.92 23.96 -16.01
CA TYR A 204 0.48 23.83 -15.63
C TYR A 204 1.40 24.07 -16.83
N PRO A 205 2.49 24.86 -16.68
CA PRO A 205 3.42 25.12 -17.78
C PRO A 205 4.37 23.95 -18.08
N GLN A 206 4.50 22.98 -17.18
CA GLN A 206 5.41 21.84 -17.35
C GLN A 206 4.90 20.90 -18.44
N GLU A 207 5.75 20.56 -19.40
CA GLU A 207 5.40 19.63 -20.48
C GLU A 207 4.94 18.27 -19.92
N THR A 208 5.64 17.76 -18.88
CA THR A 208 5.28 16.49 -18.24
C THR A 208 3.87 16.50 -17.67
N ALA A 209 3.48 17.57 -16.97
CA ALA A 209 2.13 17.74 -16.44
C ALA A 209 1.05 17.75 -17.52
N GLN A 210 1.35 18.17 -18.75
CA GLN A 210 0.39 18.23 -19.85
C GLN A 210 0.24 16.91 -20.62
N ARG A 211 1.07 15.89 -20.33
CA ARG A 211 1.04 14.61 -21.03
C ARG A 211 -0.23 13.82 -20.72
N ALA A 212 -0.57 12.90 -21.63
CA ALA A 212 -1.47 11.80 -21.34
C ALA A 212 -0.86 10.90 -20.24
N PRO A 213 -1.69 10.18 -19.45
CA PRO A 213 -1.23 9.23 -18.45
C PRO A 213 -0.25 8.20 -19.02
N PHE A 214 0.71 7.79 -18.21
CA PHE A 214 1.68 6.74 -18.54
C PHE A 214 2.02 5.91 -17.30
N VAL A 215 2.68 4.77 -17.50
CA VAL A 215 3.26 3.98 -16.41
C VAL A 215 4.73 4.35 -16.25
N GLY A 216 5.12 4.75 -15.04
CA GLY A 216 6.46 5.25 -14.72
C GLY A 216 7.11 4.58 -13.51
N THR A 217 8.28 5.08 -13.15
CA THR A 217 9.02 4.65 -11.95
C THR A 217 9.70 5.83 -11.27
N GLY A 218 9.88 5.74 -9.96
CA GLY A 218 10.74 6.67 -9.20
C GLY A 218 10.53 6.57 -7.70
N THR A 219 11.04 7.54 -6.96
CA THR A 219 10.92 7.56 -5.50
C THR A 219 9.50 7.93 -5.06
N HIS A 220 8.91 7.09 -4.19
CA HIS A 220 7.67 7.37 -3.47
C HIS A 220 8.00 7.97 -2.09
N MET A 221 7.42 9.13 -1.80
CA MET A 221 7.65 9.86 -0.56
C MET A 221 6.46 9.71 0.39
N THR A 222 6.70 9.11 1.56
CA THR A 222 5.71 8.81 2.60
C THR A 222 5.70 9.88 3.68
N GLY A 223 4.61 10.63 3.83
CA GLY A 223 4.39 11.56 4.96
C GLY A 223 3.13 11.24 5.77
N ASP A 224 3.03 11.69 7.01
CA ASP A 224 1.78 11.59 7.80
C ASP A 224 0.87 12.83 7.65
N THR A 225 1.28 13.78 6.81
CA THR A 225 0.44 14.89 6.37
C THR A 225 0.38 14.89 4.86
N PHE A 226 -0.75 15.38 4.34
CA PHE A 226 -0.87 15.72 2.92
C PHE A 226 0.01 16.95 2.64
N PHE A 227 1.33 16.73 2.50
CA PHE A 227 2.27 17.82 2.27
C PHE A 227 2.04 18.39 0.87
N HIS A 228 2.08 19.73 0.77
CA HIS A 228 1.61 20.40 -0.44
C HIS A 228 2.31 21.74 -0.67
N GLY A 229 2.40 22.13 -1.93
CA GLY A 229 2.95 23.40 -2.39
C GLY A 229 4.43 23.34 -2.75
N PRO A 230 4.92 24.34 -3.50
CA PRO A 230 6.25 24.31 -4.12
C PRO A 230 7.40 24.20 -3.13
N GLY A 231 7.26 24.78 -1.93
CA GLY A 231 8.27 24.65 -0.88
C GLY A 231 8.41 23.22 -0.35
N MET A 232 7.28 22.56 -0.06
CA MET A 232 7.26 21.19 0.45
C MET A 232 7.66 20.18 -0.65
N SER A 233 7.24 20.44 -1.89
CA SER A 233 7.65 19.68 -3.08
C SER A 233 9.18 19.75 -3.27
N ALA A 234 9.78 20.94 -3.21
CA ALA A 234 11.24 21.12 -3.24
C ALA A 234 11.95 20.44 -2.06
N GLN A 235 11.35 20.44 -0.87
CA GLN A 235 11.89 19.75 0.29
C GLN A 235 11.87 18.22 0.12
N ALA A 236 10.81 17.64 -0.47
CA ALA A 236 10.74 16.22 -0.79
C ALA A 236 11.88 15.82 -1.75
N GLN A 237 12.11 16.62 -2.81
CA GLN A 237 13.24 16.40 -3.72
C GLN A 237 14.60 16.46 -3.02
N TYR A 238 14.77 17.43 -2.11
CA TYR A 238 15.97 17.58 -1.32
C TYR A 238 16.21 16.35 -0.43
N ILE A 239 15.17 15.87 0.25
CA ILE A 239 15.25 14.67 1.10
C ILE A 239 15.62 13.43 0.29
N ALA A 240 15.00 13.23 -0.88
CA ALA A 240 15.35 12.12 -1.78
C ALA A 240 16.85 12.15 -2.13
N LYS A 241 17.37 13.32 -2.54
CA LYS A 241 18.79 13.52 -2.86
C LYS A 241 19.71 13.30 -1.66
N LEU A 242 19.33 13.77 -0.47
CA LEU A 242 20.09 13.56 0.76
C LEU A 242 20.29 12.07 1.08
N TYR A 243 19.29 11.25 0.77
CA TYR A 243 19.34 9.81 0.99
C TYR A 243 19.99 9.04 -0.17
N GLY A 244 20.36 9.70 -1.26
CA GLY A 244 20.87 9.05 -2.46
C GLY A 244 19.82 8.26 -3.24
N ALA A 245 18.54 8.51 -2.96
CA ALA A 245 17.44 8.01 -3.77
C ALA A 245 17.38 8.78 -5.10
N ASP A 246 16.66 8.22 -6.08
CA ASP A 246 16.39 8.92 -7.33
C ASP A 246 15.33 10.03 -7.14
N ASP A 247 14.91 10.67 -8.23
CA ASP A 247 13.93 11.74 -8.13
C ASP A 247 12.59 11.21 -7.63
N TYR A 248 11.99 11.92 -6.67
CA TYR A 248 10.63 11.63 -6.23
C TYR A 248 9.63 11.96 -7.33
N VAL A 249 8.64 11.07 -7.45
CA VAL A 249 7.57 11.14 -8.45
C VAL A 249 6.20 11.02 -7.82
N ILE A 250 6.12 10.58 -6.56
CA ILE A 250 4.86 10.27 -5.88
C ILE A 250 4.92 10.76 -4.43
N THR A 251 3.79 11.30 -3.96
CA THR A 251 3.58 11.75 -2.58
C THR A 251 2.40 10.98 -1.97
N GLU A 252 2.66 10.13 -0.99
CA GLU A 252 1.67 9.24 -0.34
C GLU A 252 1.93 9.15 1.18
N MET A 253 1.18 8.30 1.90
CA MET A 253 1.15 8.36 3.37
C MET A 253 1.42 7.04 4.09
N GLU A 254 1.68 5.92 3.40
CA GLU A 254 1.68 4.60 4.06
C GLU A 254 2.87 3.69 3.74
N ALA A 255 3.44 3.79 2.53
CA ALA A 255 4.32 2.77 1.98
C ALA A 255 5.55 2.52 2.87
N ALA A 256 6.17 3.55 3.44
CA ALA A 256 7.35 3.38 4.30
C ALA A 256 7.04 2.56 5.57
N ALA A 257 5.90 2.83 6.21
CA ALA A 257 5.51 2.14 7.43
C ALA A 257 5.08 0.70 7.18
N ILE A 258 4.32 0.46 6.10
CA ILE A 258 3.95 -0.90 5.66
C ILE A 258 5.21 -1.70 5.31
N THR A 259 6.12 -1.12 4.53
CA THR A 259 7.37 -1.77 4.13
C THR A 259 8.25 -2.12 5.32
N LEU A 260 8.33 -1.23 6.33
CA LEU A 260 9.05 -1.51 7.57
C LEU A 260 8.49 -2.74 8.30
N VAL A 261 7.16 -2.84 8.40
CA VAL A 261 6.48 -3.97 9.06
C VAL A 261 6.75 -5.27 8.31
N ILE A 262 6.57 -5.27 6.98
CA ILE A 262 6.85 -6.45 6.15
C ILE A 262 8.33 -6.85 6.27
N LYS A 263 9.25 -5.88 6.16
CA LYS A 263 10.70 -6.12 6.29
C LYS A 263 11.08 -6.82 7.59
N ARG A 264 10.44 -6.47 8.70
CA ARG A 264 10.73 -7.08 10.02
C ARG A 264 10.31 -8.54 10.13
N LEU A 265 9.34 -8.99 9.32
CA LEU A 265 8.78 -10.34 9.42
C LEU A 265 9.13 -11.23 8.23
N GLN A 266 9.26 -10.66 7.02
CA GLN A 266 9.37 -11.38 5.76
C GLN A 266 10.56 -10.93 4.89
N GLY A 267 11.27 -9.88 5.28
CA GLY A 267 12.21 -9.18 4.40
C GLY A 267 11.49 -8.24 3.42
N SER A 268 12.25 -7.52 2.58
CA SER A 268 11.69 -6.49 1.68
C SER A 268 11.82 -6.80 0.19
N ASP A 269 12.43 -7.94 -0.17
CA ASP A 269 12.74 -8.28 -1.57
C ASP A 269 11.51 -8.53 -2.46
N ARG A 270 10.35 -8.75 -1.83
CA ARG A 270 9.05 -9.04 -2.48
C ARG A 270 8.02 -7.94 -2.27
N VAL A 271 8.45 -6.74 -1.85
CA VAL A 271 7.57 -5.58 -1.66
C VAL A 271 7.59 -4.71 -2.92
N MET A 272 6.41 -4.30 -3.35
CA MET A 272 6.19 -3.34 -4.42
C MET A 272 5.27 -2.24 -3.91
N SER A 273 5.51 -1.00 -4.33
CA SER A 273 4.56 0.10 -4.17
C SER A 273 4.11 0.59 -5.53
N LEU A 274 2.81 0.68 -5.72
CA LEU A 274 2.14 1.13 -6.93
C LEU A 274 1.21 2.29 -6.59
N ARG A 275 1.42 3.47 -7.18
CA ARG A 275 0.61 4.65 -6.87
C ARG A 275 0.12 5.36 -8.11
N GLY A 276 -1.16 5.72 -8.13
CA GLY A 276 -1.77 6.51 -9.18
C GLY A 276 -1.92 7.98 -8.79
N ALA A 277 -1.52 8.92 -9.66
CA ALA A 277 -1.57 10.34 -9.32
C ALA A 277 -2.97 10.94 -9.53
N VAL A 278 -3.65 11.37 -8.47
CA VAL A 278 -4.99 11.99 -8.54
C VAL A 278 -4.96 13.52 -8.48
N ASN A 279 -3.80 14.09 -8.16
CA ASN A 279 -3.58 15.53 -8.08
C ASN A 279 -2.09 15.85 -8.27
N PHE A 280 -1.80 17.12 -8.57
CA PHE A 280 -0.46 17.64 -8.38
C PHE A 280 -0.22 17.96 -6.91
N ASP A 281 1.01 17.82 -6.43
CA ASP A 281 1.42 18.13 -5.06
C ASP A 281 1.57 19.63 -4.77
N GLN A 282 1.25 20.48 -5.75
CA GLN A 282 1.34 21.93 -5.67
C GLN A 282 0.39 22.57 -6.69
N GLY A 283 -0.07 23.79 -6.39
CA GLY A 283 -0.88 24.57 -7.31
C GLY A 283 -0.12 25.03 -8.55
N ASN A 284 -0.90 25.45 -9.56
CA ASN A 284 -0.36 26.09 -10.74
C ASN A 284 0.23 27.49 -10.42
N PRO A 285 1.04 28.12 -11.30
CA PRO A 285 1.70 29.39 -10.99
C PRO A 285 0.78 30.56 -10.58
N ASN A 286 -0.51 30.49 -10.91
CA ASN A 286 -1.51 31.54 -10.62
C ASN A 286 -2.39 31.20 -9.41
N GLU A 287 -2.00 30.23 -8.57
CA GLU A 287 -2.80 29.71 -7.47
C GLU A 287 -1.95 29.53 -6.22
N THR A 288 -2.48 29.94 -5.06
CA THR A 288 -1.81 29.72 -3.78
C THR A 288 -1.96 28.27 -3.33
N THR A 289 -1.04 27.80 -2.47
CA THR A 289 -1.11 26.46 -1.87
C THR A 289 -2.45 26.18 -1.20
N LEU A 290 -3.00 27.16 -0.45
CA LEU A 290 -4.29 27.00 0.23
C LEU A 290 -5.46 26.91 -0.74
N GLN A 291 -5.47 27.71 -1.81
CA GLN A 291 -6.51 27.64 -2.84
C GLN A 291 -6.52 26.28 -3.55
N HIS A 292 -5.36 25.67 -3.76
CA HIS A 292 -5.28 24.34 -4.37
C HIS A 292 -5.68 23.22 -3.40
N LEU A 293 -5.39 23.35 -2.10
CA LEU A 293 -5.80 22.38 -1.08
C LEU A 293 -7.30 22.42 -0.80
N ASP A 294 -7.91 23.61 -0.87
CA ASP A 294 -9.35 23.83 -0.71
C ASP A 294 -9.94 24.45 -1.99
N PRO A 295 -10.00 23.66 -3.08
CA PRO A 295 -10.46 24.16 -4.36
C PRO A 295 -11.96 24.47 -4.31
N LYS A 296 -12.36 25.52 -5.02
CA LYS A 296 -13.80 25.82 -5.17
C LYS A 296 -14.52 24.67 -5.87
N PRO A 297 -15.84 24.52 -5.68
CA PRO A 297 -16.62 23.53 -6.41
C PRO A 297 -16.39 23.63 -7.93
N GLY A 298 -16.03 22.51 -8.55
CA GLY A 298 -15.73 22.44 -9.98
C GLY A 298 -14.28 22.76 -10.38
N GLU A 299 -13.41 23.14 -9.42
CA GLU A 299 -11.99 23.41 -9.67
C GLU A 299 -11.07 22.26 -9.23
N THR A 300 -11.62 21.07 -8.97
CA THR A 300 -10.83 19.88 -8.65
C THR A 300 -10.11 19.33 -9.87
N ALA A 301 -9.03 18.59 -9.64
CA ALA A 301 -8.19 17.99 -10.69
C ALA A 301 -8.95 17.11 -11.70
N GLY A 302 -10.09 16.52 -11.29
CA GLY A 302 -10.73 15.43 -12.02
C GLY A 302 -9.88 14.15 -11.96
N GLY A 303 -10.24 13.13 -12.73
CA GLY A 303 -9.38 11.96 -12.91
C GLY A 303 -9.37 10.92 -11.79
N PHE A 304 -10.01 11.16 -10.64
CA PHE A 304 -9.93 10.23 -9.49
C PHE A 304 -10.45 8.83 -9.84
N ALA A 305 -11.64 8.73 -10.45
CA ALA A 305 -12.24 7.45 -10.81
C ALA A 305 -11.39 6.70 -11.84
N GLU A 306 -10.87 7.41 -12.84
CA GLU A 306 -9.97 6.85 -13.85
C GLU A 306 -8.66 6.37 -13.23
N THR A 307 -8.14 7.09 -12.25
CA THR A 307 -6.85 6.77 -11.62
C THR A 307 -6.93 5.53 -10.75
N VAL A 308 -8.00 5.34 -9.96
CA VAL A 308 -8.16 4.10 -9.17
C VAL A 308 -8.34 2.88 -10.07
N GLU A 309 -9.02 3.03 -11.22
CA GLU A 309 -9.11 1.97 -12.24
C GLU A 309 -7.73 1.70 -12.88
N ASN A 310 -6.98 2.75 -13.26
CA ASN A 310 -5.64 2.62 -13.84
C ASN A 310 -4.67 1.87 -12.92
N VAL A 311 -4.72 2.14 -11.61
CA VAL A 311 -3.89 1.45 -10.63
C VAL A 311 -4.18 -0.05 -10.62
N GLU A 312 -5.44 -0.46 -10.66
CA GLU A 312 -5.80 -1.87 -10.79
C GLU A 312 -5.36 -2.45 -12.14
N LEU A 313 -5.64 -1.78 -13.27
CA LEU A 313 -5.29 -2.25 -14.62
C LEU A 313 -3.79 -2.50 -14.79
N VAL A 314 -2.95 -1.67 -14.17
CA VAL A 314 -1.49 -1.81 -14.17
C VAL A 314 -1.08 -2.91 -13.20
N GLY A 315 -1.53 -2.84 -11.96
CA GLY A 315 -1.07 -3.74 -10.91
C GLY A 315 -1.52 -5.18 -11.11
N SER A 316 -2.75 -5.41 -11.59
CA SER A 316 -3.29 -6.76 -11.78
C SER A 316 -2.51 -7.59 -12.79
N ARG A 317 -1.94 -6.96 -13.83
CA ARG A 317 -1.02 -7.63 -14.76
C ARG A 317 0.19 -8.24 -14.04
N MET A 318 0.75 -7.53 -13.05
CA MET A 318 1.85 -8.06 -12.25
C MET A 318 1.37 -9.18 -11.31
N VAL A 319 0.23 -8.98 -10.63
CA VAL A 319 -0.36 -9.98 -9.74
C VAL A 319 -0.65 -11.29 -10.49
N ASP A 320 -1.36 -11.22 -11.60
CA ASP A 320 -1.72 -12.37 -12.43
C ASP A 320 -0.48 -13.08 -12.97
N HIS A 321 0.56 -12.32 -13.36
CA HIS A 321 1.80 -12.91 -13.84
C HIS A 321 2.50 -13.74 -12.76
N ILE A 322 2.65 -13.19 -11.55
CA ILE A 322 3.27 -13.90 -10.40
C ILE A 322 2.47 -15.17 -10.09
N VAL A 323 1.14 -15.05 -10.00
CA VAL A 323 0.25 -16.15 -9.62
C VAL A 323 0.25 -17.26 -10.69
N GLY A 324 0.17 -16.89 -11.96
CA GLY A 324 0.16 -17.81 -13.10
C GLY A 324 1.50 -18.51 -13.34
N HIS A 325 2.61 -17.95 -12.85
CA HIS A 325 3.95 -18.52 -12.97
C HIS A 325 4.55 -18.92 -11.63
N TRP A 326 3.70 -19.26 -10.65
CA TRP A 326 4.11 -19.41 -9.24
C TRP A 326 5.33 -20.32 -9.02
N ASP A 327 5.49 -21.41 -9.79
CA ASP A 327 6.65 -22.29 -9.65
C ASP A 327 8.00 -21.60 -9.90
N GLN A 328 8.03 -20.54 -10.70
CA GLN A 328 9.22 -19.72 -10.94
C GLN A 328 9.37 -18.63 -9.87
N TRP A 329 8.27 -18.14 -9.32
CA TRP A 329 8.23 -16.98 -8.42
C TRP A 329 8.26 -17.32 -6.93
N LYS A 330 7.92 -18.55 -6.54
CA LYS A 330 7.80 -18.97 -5.13
C LYS A 330 9.13 -18.84 -4.36
N ASP A 331 10.26 -19.07 -5.04
CA ASP A 331 11.59 -19.07 -4.43
C ASP A 331 12.29 -17.70 -4.49
N GLY A 332 11.74 -16.74 -5.23
CA GLY A 332 12.26 -15.38 -5.32
C GLY A 332 11.92 -14.72 -6.65
N VAL A 333 12.37 -13.48 -6.83
CA VAL A 333 12.16 -12.75 -8.09
C VAL A 333 13.03 -13.40 -9.18
N PRO A 334 12.44 -13.94 -10.25
CA PRO A 334 13.20 -14.54 -11.33
C PRO A 334 14.09 -13.51 -12.04
N ALA A 335 15.19 -13.95 -12.62
CA ALA A 335 15.96 -13.09 -13.53
C ALA A 335 15.09 -12.67 -14.71
N LEU A 336 15.18 -11.40 -15.10
CA LEU A 336 14.46 -10.91 -16.28
C LEU A 336 15.06 -11.56 -17.54
N PRO A 337 14.26 -12.21 -18.40
CA PRO A 337 14.74 -12.72 -19.68
C PRO A 337 15.34 -11.60 -20.53
N ALA A 338 16.35 -11.92 -21.33
CA ALA A 338 16.84 -11.00 -22.35
C ALA A 338 15.69 -10.57 -23.29
N PRO A 339 15.76 -9.38 -23.90
CA PRO A 339 14.76 -8.89 -24.84
C PRO A 339 14.46 -9.86 -25.98
#